data_AF-A0A4R2NA49-F1
#
_entry.id   AF-A0A4R2NA49-F1
#
_cell.length_a   1.000
_cell.length_b   1.000
_cell.length_c   1.000
_cell.angle_alpha   90.00
_cell.angle_beta   90.00
_cell.angle_gamma   90.00
#
_symmetry.space_group_name_H-M   'P 1'
#
loop_
_entity.id
_entity.type
_entity.pdbx_description
1 polymer ?
#
loop_
_entity_poly.entity_id
_entity_poly.type
_entity_poly.pdbx_seq_one_letter_code
_entity_poly.pdbx_strand_id
1 'polypeptide(L)' 'MMWQIYQIRTTVFVVEQNCPYQEVDELDLIAIHLFAKNQENITAYCCIIPYGDCVKIGRVLVAKEA' A
#
# COMPACT_ATOMS: atom_id res chain seq x y z
N MET A 1 -8.06 6.02 -8.29
CA MET A 1 -6.72 5.38 -8.25
C MET A 1 -6.07 5.53 -6.87
N MET A 2 -5.66 6.72 -6.42
CA MET A 2 -5.04 6.89 -5.08
C MET A 2 -5.96 6.45 -3.93
N TRP A 3 -7.25 6.78 -4.00
CA TRP A 3 -8.24 6.33 -3.01
C TRP A 3 -8.29 4.81 -2.84
N GLN A 4 -8.19 4.04 -3.94
CA GLN A 4 -8.22 2.56 -3.89
C GLN A 4 -6.97 2.00 -3.20
N ILE A 5 -5.82 2.65 -3.37
CA ILE A 5 -4.58 2.30 -2.68
C ILE A 5 -4.75 2.48 -1.17
N TYR A 6 -5.25 3.63 -0.71
CA TYR A 6 -5.46 3.87 0.71
C TYR A 6 -6.53 2.96 1.30
N GLN A 7 -7.60 2.69 0.55
CA GLN A 7 -8.63 1.75 0.95
C GLN A 7 -8.04 0.36 1.20
N ILE A 8 -7.34 -0.24 0.23
CA ILE A 8 -6.83 -1.61 0.38
C ILE A 8 -5.75 -1.71 1.47
N ARG A 9 -4.86 -0.71 1.57
CA ARG A 9 -3.87 -0.64 2.64
C ARG A 9 -4.51 -0.59 4.02
N THR A 10 -5.54 0.25 4.19
CA THR A 10 -6.28 0.36 5.47
C THR A 10 -7.04 -0.94 5.77
N THR A 11 -7.70 -1.53 4.76
CA THR A 11 -8.38 -2.81 4.91
C THR A 11 -7.44 -3.90 5.42
N VAL A 12 -6.23 -4.00 4.84
CA VAL A 12 -5.26 -5.05 5.23
C VAL A 12 -4.54 -4.70 6.53
N PHE A 13 -3.83 -3.58 6.59
CA PHE A 13 -2.93 -3.30 7.70
C PHE A 13 -3.61 -2.76 8.96
N VAL A 14 -4.78 -2.14 8.83
CA VAL A 14 -5.50 -1.57 9.99
C VAL A 14 -6.64 -2.49 10.42
N VAL A 15 -7.55 -2.83 9.50
CA VAL A 15 -8.77 -3.56 9.84
C VAL A 15 -8.50 -5.07 9.99
N GLU A 16 -7.96 -5.73 8.97
CA GLU A 16 -7.73 -7.17 9.00
C GLU A 16 -6.68 -7.57 10.05
N GLN A 17 -5.58 -6.82 10.13
CA GLN A 17 -4.55 -7.03 11.15
C GLN A 17 -4.95 -6.53 12.55
N ASN A 18 -6.10 -5.87 12.68
CA ASN A 18 -6.58 -5.24 13.92
C ASN A 18 -5.49 -4.39 14.60
N CYS A 19 -4.78 -3.61 13.81
CA CYS A 19 -3.63 -2.81 14.22
C CYS A 19 -3.97 -1.33 13.98
N PRO A 20 -4.53 -0.60 14.95
CA PRO A 20 -4.82 0.81 14.79
C PRO A 20 -3.52 1.61 14.81
N TYR A 21 -3.10 2.10 13.65
CA TYR A 21 -2.00 3.05 13.52
C TYR A 21 -2.26 4.03 12.36
N GLN A 22 -1.44 5.06 12.28
CA GLN A 22 -1.47 6.05 11.20
C GLN A 22 -0.95 5.41 9.90
N GLU A 23 -1.85 4.85 9.09
CA GLU A 23 -1.47 4.11 7.88
C GLU A 23 -0.94 5.01 6.76
N VAL A 24 -1.57 6.18 6.58
CA VAL A 24 -1.18 7.18 5.57
C VAL A 24 -0.18 8.14 6.20
N ASP A 25 0.98 8.28 5.57
CA ASP A 25 2.09 9.11 6.07
C ASP A 25 2.70 9.96 4.94
N GLU A 26 3.64 10.85 5.30
CA GLU A 26 4.27 11.77 4.34
C GLU A 26 5.14 11.06 3.30
N LEU A 27 5.57 9.81 3.55
CA LEU A 27 6.38 9.05 2.59
C LEU A 27 5.55 8.66 1.37
N ASP A 28 4.22 8.61 1.48
CA ASP A 28 3.32 8.39 0.35
C ASP A 28 3.43 9.49 -0.71
N LEU A 29 3.87 10.71 -0.36
CA LEU A 29 4.04 11.80 -1.33
C LEU A 29 5.25 11.60 -2.26
N ILE A 30 6.26 10.85 -1.80
CA ILE A 30 7.51 10.61 -2.54
C ILE A 30 7.64 9.17 -3.03
N ALA A 31 6.70 8.30 -2.65
CA ALA A 31 6.73 6.89 -2.98
C ALA A 31 6.32 6.65 -4.44
N ILE A 32 6.96 5.66 -5.07
CA ILE A 32 6.41 5.03 -6.27
C ILE A 32 5.45 3.93 -5.80
N HIS A 33 4.19 4.06 -6.19
CA HIS A 33 3.13 3.11 -5.86
C HIS A 33 3.04 2.03 -6.94
N LEU A 34 3.54 0.83 -6.63
CA LEU A 34 3.47 -0.32 -7.52
C LEU A 34 2.29 -1.20 -7.14
N PHE A 35 1.43 -1.53 -8.10
CA PHE A 35 0.27 -2.37 -7.82
C PHE A 35 -0.17 -3.18 -9.04
N ALA A 36 -0.79 -4.32 -8.77
CA ALA A 36 -1.55 -5.10 -9.73
C ALA A 36 -3.04 -4.82 -9.54
N LYS A 37 -3.81 -4.86 -10.62
CA LYS A 37 -5.27 -4.73 -10.58
C LYS A 37 -5.95 -5.72 -11.51
N ASN A 38 -7.14 -6.16 -11.13
CA ASN A 38 -8.08 -6.78 -12.06
C ASN A 38 -8.97 -5.67 -12.68
N GLN A 39 -10.11 -6.05 -13.27
CA GLN A 39 -10.98 -5.08 -13.95
C GLN A 39 -11.47 -3.95 -13.03
N GLU A 40 -11.63 -4.20 -11.73
CA GLU A 40 -12.27 -3.26 -10.80
C GLU A 40 -11.39 -2.91 -9.58
N ASN A 41 -10.57 -3.85 -9.10
CA ASN A 41 -9.92 -3.79 -7.79
C ASN A 41 -8.40 -4.00 -7.86
N ILE A 42 -7.69 -3.41 -6.89
CA ILE A 42 -6.27 -3.68 -6.65
C ILE A 42 -6.15 -5.08 -6.03
N THR A 43 -5.27 -5.92 -6.58
CA THR A 43 -5.07 -7.30 -6.12
C THR A 43 -3.74 -7.48 -5.39
N ALA A 44 -2.76 -6.63 -5.66
CA ALA A 44 -1.49 -6.58 -4.93
C ALA A 44 -0.94 -5.16 -4.93
N TYR A 45 -0.19 -4.79 -3.89
CA TYR A 45 0.37 -3.46 -3.75
C TYR A 45 1.69 -3.47 -2.96
N CYS A 46 2.61 -2.58 -3.32
CA CYS A 46 3.71 -2.13 -2.47
C CYS A 46 4.10 -0.68 -2.79
N CYS A 47 4.78 -0.02 -1.86
CA CYS A 47 5.43 1.26 -2.11
C CYS A 47 6.96 1.08 -2.19
N ILE A 48 7.56 1.82 -3.12
CA ILE A 48 9.01 1.92 -3.32
C ILE A 48 9.42 3.34 -2.97
N ILE A 49 10.17 3.51 -1.89
CA ILE A 49 10.49 4.80 -1.29
C ILE A 49 11.99 5.06 -1.43
N PRO A 50 12.41 6.16 -2.08
CA PRO A 50 13.81 6.58 -2.11
C PRO A 50 14.33 6.85 -0.70
N TYR A 51 15.53 6.36 -0.37
CA TYR A 51 16.15 6.58 0.94
C TYR A 51 17.67 6.67 0.84
N GLY A 52 18.18 7.88 0.58
CA GLY A 52 19.60 8.12 0.34
C GLY A 52 20.11 7.29 -0.84
N ASP A 53 21.17 6.51 -0.61
CA ASP A 53 21.76 5.62 -1.62
C ASP A 53 21.07 4.24 -1.70
N CYS A 54 19.92 4.09 -1.04
CA CYS A 54 19.15 2.85 -0.97
C CYS A 54 17.68 3.10 -1.31
N VAL A 55 16.94 1.99 -1.45
CA VAL A 55 15.50 2.00 -1.67
C VAL A 55 14.83 1.17 -0.60
N LYS A 56 13.74 1.69 -0.02
CA LYS A 56 12.89 0.95 0.92
C LYS A 56 11.65 0.45 0.20
N ILE A 57 11.36 -0.84 0.37
CA ILE A 57 10.08 -1.41 -0.05
C ILE A 57 9.20 -1.52 1.19
N GLY A 58 7.99 -0.97 1.11
CA GLY A 58 7.05 -0.92 2.22
C GLY A 58 5.65 -1.31 1.80
N ARG A 59 4.78 -1.48 2.81
CA ARG A 59 3.34 -1.71 2.64
C ARG A 59 3.03 -2.82 1.62
N VAL A 60 3.81 -3.90 1.66
CA VAL A 60 3.66 -5.05 0.77
C VAL A 60 2.41 -5.84 1.16
N LEU A 61 1.47 -5.99 0.22
CA LEU A 61 0.24 -6.74 0.43
C LEU A 61 -0.21 -7.47 -0.84
N VAL A 62 -0.98 -8.53 -0.63
CA VAL A 62 -1.78 -9.24 -1.64
C VAL A 62 -3.19 -9.39 -1.07
N ALA A 63 -4.21 -9.09 -1.87
CA ALA A 63 -5.60 -9.27 -1.45
C ALA A 63 -5.89 -10.77 -1.25
N LYS A 64 -6.61 -11.12 -0.18
CA LYS A 64 -6.97 -12.52 0.13
C LYS A 64 -7.73 -13.22 -0.99
N GLU A 65 -8.50 -12.47 -1.77
CA GLU A 65 -9.41 -12.97 -2.81
C GLU A 65 -8.99 -12.47 -4.21
N ALA A 66 -7.68 -12.33 -4.43
CA ALA A 66 -7.07 -11.86 -5.68
C ALA A 66 -7.26 -12.82 -6.87
#